data_AF-A5KZJ1-F1
#
_entry.id   AF-A5KZJ1-F1
#
_cell.length_a   1.000
_cell.length_b   1.000
_cell.length_c   1.000
_cell.angle_alpha   90.00
_cell.angle_beta   90.00
_cell.angle_gamma   90.00
#
_symmetry.space_group_name_H-M   'P 1'
#
loop_
_entity.id
_entity.type
_entity.pdbx_description
1 polymer ?
#
loop_
_entity_poly.entity_id
_entity_poly.type
_entity_poly.pdbx_seq_one_letter_code
_entity_poly.pdbx_strand_id
1 'polypeptide(L)'
;MVRRLCLMCIALMMSGCSLWSDDLVEPKLVVDIKAATNINPNVEGKPSPVELRIYQLTNNNAFELSDFIKFIMMTKCIEAELAVSRQLQAFCR
;
A
#
# COMPACT_ATOMS: atom_id res chain seq x y z
N MET A 1 -15.00 -3.72 -53.43
CA MET A 1 -14.85 -2.52 -52.58
C MET A 1 -15.31 -2.78 -51.14
N VAL A 2 -16.52 -3.33 -50.95
CA VAL A 2 -17.13 -3.67 -49.64
C VAL A 2 -16.23 -4.47 -48.68
N ARG A 3 -15.53 -5.51 -49.17
CA ARG A 3 -14.64 -6.34 -48.33
C ARG A 3 -13.52 -5.53 -47.65
N ARG A 4 -12.95 -4.54 -48.35
CA ARG A 4 -11.88 -3.69 -47.79
C ARG A 4 -12.45 -2.73 -46.74
N LEU A 5 -13.67 -2.27 -46.94
CA LEU A 5 -14.38 -1.40 -46.00
C LEU A 5 -14.72 -2.15 -44.70
N CYS A 6 -15.22 -3.39 -44.79
CA CYS A 6 -15.51 -4.21 -43.61
C CYS A 6 -14.26 -4.48 -42.77
N LEU A 7 -13.12 -4.79 -43.40
CA LEU A 7 -11.86 -5.02 -42.70
C LEU A 7 -11.37 -3.77 -41.97
N MET A 8 -11.56 -2.59 -42.56
CA MET A 8 -11.21 -1.31 -41.94
C MET A 8 -12.10 -1.01 -40.74
N CYS A 9 -13.41 -1.25 -40.85
CA CYS A 9 -14.35 -1.08 -39.73
C CYS A 9 -14.05 -2.02 -38.55
N ILE A 10 -13.68 -3.27 -38.82
CA ILE A 10 -13.31 -4.24 -37.76
C ILE A 10 -12.02 -3.80 -37.05
N ALA A 11 -11.03 -3.28 -37.79
CA ALA A 11 -9.80 -2.76 -37.20
C ALA A 11 -10.06 -1.54 -36.29
N LEU A 12 -10.96 -0.64 -36.70
CA LEU A 12 -11.38 0.52 -35.90
C LEU A 12 -12.17 0.13 -34.64
N MET A 13 -12.92 -0.97 -34.67
CA MET A 13 -13.64 -1.46 -33.49
C MET A 13 -12.74 -2.12 -32.44
N MET A 14 -11.53 -2.56 -32.82
CA MET A 14 -10.56 -3.18 -31.90
C MET A 14 -9.72 -2.17 -31.12
N SER A 15 -9.75 -0.87 -31.45
CA SER A 15 -9.01 0.18 -30.73
C SER A 15 -9.76 0.77 -29.52
N GLY A 16 -10.91 0.22 -29.13
CA GLY A 16 -11.73 0.75 -28.03
C GLY A 16 -11.15 0.49 -26.63
N CYS A 17 -10.34 -0.55 -26.43
CA CYS A 17 -9.86 -0.94 -25.11
C CYS A 17 -8.81 0.01 -24.51
N SER A 18 -8.09 0.79 -25.32
CA SER A 18 -7.09 1.74 -24.84
C SER A 18 -7.65 3.11 -24.49
N LEU A 19 -8.90 3.41 -24.88
CA LEU A 19 -9.53 4.72 -24.63
C LEU A 19 -10.06 4.86 -23.18
N TRP A 20 -10.23 3.73 -22.48
CA TRP A 20 -10.56 3.64 -21.06
C TRP A 20 -9.38 3.17 -20.21
N SER A 21 -8.17 3.54 -20.61
CA SER A 21 -7.13 3.77 -19.61
C SER A 21 -7.42 5.12 -18.99
N ASP A 22 -8.47 5.21 -18.17
CA ASP A 22 -8.42 6.23 -17.13
C ASP A 22 -7.10 5.95 -16.41
N ASP A 23 -6.15 6.88 -16.52
CA ASP A 23 -5.19 7.13 -15.46
C ASP A 23 -6.04 7.47 -14.22
N LEU A 24 -6.75 6.46 -13.68
CA LEU A 24 -7.30 6.47 -12.35
C LEU A 24 -6.05 6.63 -11.53
N VAL A 25 -5.78 7.89 -11.15
CA VAL A 25 -4.69 8.24 -10.27
C VAL A 25 -4.82 7.28 -9.11
N GLU A 26 -3.97 6.25 -9.09
CA GLU A 26 -3.98 5.29 -8.00
C GLU A 26 -3.87 6.12 -6.72
N PRO A 27 -4.74 5.89 -5.72
CA PRO A 27 -4.70 6.69 -4.50
C PRO A 27 -3.30 6.60 -3.90
N LYS A 28 -2.55 7.71 -4.00
CA LYS A 28 -1.15 7.78 -3.59
C LYS A 28 -1.06 8.40 -2.21
N LEU A 29 -0.62 7.61 -1.24
CA LEU A 29 -0.26 8.11 0.07
C LEU A 29 1.22 8.53 0.08
N VAL A 30 1.49 9.80 0.41
CA VAL A 30 2.84 10.31 0.66
C VAL A 30 2.95 10.61 2.15
N VAL A 31 3.92 9.98 2.83
CA VAL A 31 4.17 10.17 4.27
C VAL A 31 5.60 10.66 4.46
N ASP A 32 5.77 11.78 5.17
CA ASP A 32 7.06 12.28 5.65
C ASP A 32 7.22 11.89 7.12
N ILE A 33 8.16 10.99 7.42
CA ILE A 33 8.39 10.45 8.77
C ILE A 33 9.70 11.02 9.30
N LYS A 34 9.62 11.80 10.38
CA LYS A 34 10.77 12.38 11.08
C LYS A 34 10.92 11.73 12.44
N ALA A 35 12.02 11.02 12.66
CA ALA A 35 12.35 10.46 13.96
C ALA A 35 12.86 11.58 14.89
N ALA A 36 12.41 11.55 16.14
CA ALA A 36 13.01 12.37 17.18
C ALA A 36 14.45 11.90 17.48
N THR A 37 15.30 12.80 17.98
CA THR A 37 16.71 12.49 18.30
C THR A 37 16.87 11.44 19.39
N ASN A 38 15.90 11.36 20.32
CA ASN A 38 15.87 10.36 21.39
C ASN A 38 14.74 9.33 21.20
N ILE A 39 14.52 8.88 19.97
CA ILE A 39 13.47 7.90 19.67
C ILE A 39 13.80 6.54 20.30
N ASN A 40 12.76 5.87 20.83
CA ASN A 40 12.83 4.53 21.44
C ASN A 40 14.05 4.33 22.36
N PRO A 41 14.15 5.09 23.47
CA PRO A 41 15.31 5.01 24.35
C PRO A 41 15.38 3.63 25.04
N ASN A 42 16.59 3.07 25.14
CA ASN A 42 16.82 1.87 25.92
C ASN A 42 16.91 2.16 27.43
N VAL A 43 17.24 1.14 28.23
CA VAL A 43 17.38 1.27 29.69
C VAL A 43 18.47 2.26 30.13
N GLU A 44 19.44 2.57 29.26
CA GLU A 44 20.49 3.57 29.50
C GLU A 44 20.10 4.97 28.99
N GLY A 45 18.89 5.13 28.46
CA GLY A 45 18.40 6.39 27.86
C GLY A 45 18.97 6.68 26.48
N LYS A 46 19.68 5.73 25.85
CA LYS A 46 20.24 5.91 24.50
C LYS A 46 19.17 5.61 23.45
N PRO A 47 19.09 6.40 22.36
CA PRO A 47 18.13 6.14 21.29
C PRO A 47 18.37 4.77 20.68
N SER A 48 17.29 4.06 20.37
CA SER A 48 17.34 2.78 19.67
C SER A 48 16.50 2.86 18.39
N PRO A 49 16.81 2.05 17.36
CA PRO A 49 16.00 2.01 16.16
C PRO A 49 14.57 1.53 16.45
N VAL A 50 13.61 1.91 15.60
CA VAL A 50 12.22 1.45 15.65
C VAL A 50 11.82 0.88 14.29
N GLU A 51 11.11 -0.24 14.30
CA GLU A 51 10.46 -0.78 13.09
C GLU A 51 9.13 -0.05 12.88
N LEU A 52 8.90 0.42 11.66
CA LEU A 52 7.65 1.06 11.27
C LEU A 52 6.95 0.24 10.21
N ARG A 53 5.64 0.07 10.36
CA ARG A 53 4.81 -0.64 9.40
C ARG A 53 3.56 0.16 9.10
N ILE A 54 3.34 0.43 7.82
CA ILE A 54 2.20 1.20 7.31
C ILE A 54 1.21 0.22 6.70
N TYR A 55 -0.04 0.35 7.12
CA TYR A 55 -1.15 -0.50 6.68
C TYR A 55 -2.18 0.34 5.96
N GLN A 56 -2.60 -0.10 4.78
CA GLN A 56 -3.81 0.38 4.15
C GLN A 56 -4.90 -0.65 4.43
N LEU A 57 -5.93 -0.22 5.15
CA LEU A 57 -7.03 -1.07 5.59
C LEU A 57 -8.33 -0.65 4.91
N THR A 58 -9.20 -1.62 4.62
CA THR A 58 -10.57 -1.36 4.17
C THR A 58 -11.51 -1.02 5.32
N ASN A 59 -11.19 -1.51 6.53
CA ASN A 59 -11.87 -1.24 7.81
C ASN A 59 -10.82 -1.30 8.95
N ASN A 60 -11.01 -0.53 10.03
CA ASN A 60 -10.12 -0.48 11.20
C ASN A 60 -10.58 -1.35 12.39
N ASN A 61 -11.75 -1.99 12.33
CA ASN A 61 -12.30 -2.75 13.47
C ASN A 61 -11.35 -3.85 13.98
N ALA A 62 -10.79 -4.68 13.09
CA ALA A 62 -9.88 -5.74 13.52
C ALA A 62 -8.54 -5.17 14.03
N PHE A 63 -8.14 -4.01 13.52
CA PHE A 63 -6.93 -3.30 13.96
C PHE A 63 -7.10 -2.78 15.39
N GLU A 64 -8.20 -2.08 15.68
CA GLU A 64 -8.47 -1.48 17.00
C GLU A 64 -8.70 -2.50 18.11
N LEU A 65 -9.29 -3.66 17.77
CA LEU A 65 -9.58 -4.73 18.73
C LEU A 65 -8.40 -5.68 18.96
N SER A 66 -7.31 -5.53 18.21
CA SER A 66 -6.15 -6.41 18.31
C SER A 66 -5.16 -5.94 19.38
N ASP A 67 -4.75 -6.87 20.26
CA ASP A 67 -3.66 -6.59 21.21
C ASP A 67 -2.32 -6.42 20.48
N PHE A 68 -1.48 -5.51 20.96
CA PHE A 68 -0.15 -5.18 20.39
C PHE A 68 0.73 -6.41 20.08
N ILE A 69 0.68 -7.45 20.91
CA ILE A 69 1.46 -8.69 20.69
C ILE A 69 0.94 -9.49 19.49
N LYS A 70 -0.38 -9.50 19.27
CA LYS A 70 -0.99 -10.18 18.10
C LYS A 70 -0.51 -9.51 16.81
N PHE A 71 -0.32 -8.19 16.82
CA PHE A 71 0.14 -7.43 15.66
C PHE A 71 1.60 -7.70 15.24
N ILE A 72 2.51 -7.82 16.20
CA ILE A 72 3.93 -8.09 15.93
C ILE A 72 4.16 -9.55 15.55
N MET A 73 3.46 -10.48 16.19
CA MET A 73 3.73 -11.92 16.04
C MET A 73 2.83 -12.62 15.00
N MET A 74 1.62 -12.11 14.72
CA MET A 74 0.67 -12.76 13.80
C MET A 74 -0.09 -11.73 12.94
N THR A 75 0.41 -11.51 11.72
CA THR A 75 -0.29 -10.73 10.68
C THR A 75 -1.67 -11.31 10.29
N LYS A 76 -1.98 -12.54 10.73
CA LYS A 76 -3.19 -13.31 10.40
C LYS A 76 -4.50 -12.66 10.86
N CYS A 77 -4.48 -11.85 11.92
CA CYS A 77 -5.72 -11.27 12.47
C CYS A 77 -6.32 -10.15 11.61
N ILE A 78 -5.52 -9.51 10.76
CA ILE A 78 -5.90 -8.33 9.96
C ILE A 78 -5.92 -8.64 8.46
N GLU A 79 -5.57 -9.87 8.07
CA GLU A 79 -5.40 -10.30 6.68
C GLU A 79 -6.66 -10.11 5.82
N ALA A 80 -7.85 -10.26 6.43
CA ALA A 80 -9.12 -10.07 5.75
C ALA A 80 -9.46 -8.59 5.46
N GLU A 81 -8.85 -7.65 6.18
CA GLU A 81 -9.09 -6.20 6.04
C GLU A 81 -7.88 -5.48 5.42
N LEU A 82 -6.81 -6.21 5.13
CA LEU A 82 -5.56 -5.69 4.62
C LEU A 82 -5.60 -5.50 3.11
N ALA A 83 -5.55 -4.25 2.66
CA ALA A 83 -5.38 -3.95 1.24
C ALA A 83 -3.89 -4.00 0.85
N VAL A 84 -3.02 -3.35 1.63
CA VAL A 84 -1.57 -3.27 1.39
C VAL A 84 -0.81 -3.12 2.71
N SER A 85 0.33 -3.79 2.86
CA SER A 85 1.29 -3.56 3.94
C SER A 85 2.66 -3.12 3.41
N ARG A 86 3.32 -2.19 4.11
CA ARG A 86 4.71 -1.78 3.83
C ARG A 86 5.49 -1.71 5.13
N GLN A 87 6.61 -2.43 5.19
CA GLN A 87 7.53 -2.41 6.33
C GLN A 87 8.76 -1.59 5.98
N LEU A 88 9.03 -0.57 6.79
CA LEU A 88 10.24 0.22 6.70
C LEU A 88 11.27 -0.39 7.64
N GLN A 89 12.39 -0.83 7.08
CA GLN A 89 13.50 -1.35 7.86
C GLN A 89 14.05 -0.23 8.74
N ALA A 90 14.43 -0.59 9.96
CA ALA A 90 15.07 0.34 10.87
C ALA A 90 16.45 0.70 10.30
N PHE A 91 16.57 1.90 9.72
CA PHE A 91 17.85 2.42 9.24
C PHE A 91 18.63 3.00 10.41
N CYS A 92 19.74 2.35 10.78
CA CYS A 92 20.79 2.96 11.58
C CYS A 92 21.81 3.53 10.58
N ARG A 93 22.06 4.84 10.60
CA ARG A 93 23.11 5.47 9.79
C ARG A 93 24.05 6.24 10.71
#